data_AF-A0A2H2ZII8-F1
#
_entry.id   AF-A0A2H2ZII8-F1
#
_cell.length_a   1.000
_cell.length_b   1.000
_cell.length_c   1.000
_cell.angle_alpha   90.00
_cell.angle_beta   90.00
_cell.angle_gamma   90.00
#
_symmetry.space_group_name_H-M   'P 1'
#
loop_
_entity.id
_entity.type
_entity.pdbx_description
1 polymer ?
#
loop_
_entity_poly.entity_id
_entity_poly.type
_entity_poly.pdbx_seq_one_letter_code
_entity_poly.pdbx_strand_id
1 'polypeptide(L)'
;MFNPKDDAGCPGCTHMGESLPDVRHLRSKQTNLVAISRAPIAKIEAYKKRAGWTFPWYSSGESDFNYDFHATLDEERCPKEYNFAELKQDDARFKPDFKGDVPGFSVFLKQDGEIYHTYSTFMRGGEKVQPTLTLLDMTPLGRRLVSPGDFKLRNEY
;
A
#
# COMPACT_ATOMS: atom_id res chain seq x y z
N MET A 1 1.24 4.97 -0.93
CA MET A 1 0.06 5.50 -1.59
C MET A 1 0.46 6.68 -2.43
N PHE A 2 -0.29 6.94 -3.49
CA PHE A 2 -0.11 8.11 -4.34
C PHE A 2 -1.46 8.84 -4.38
N ASN A 3 -1.57 9.94 -3.64
CA ASN A 3 -2.80 10.73 -3.55
C ASN A 3 -2.99 11.55 -4.85
N PRO A 4 -4.24 11.86 -5.26
CA PRO A 4 -4.50 12.77 -6.37
C PRO A 4 -3.73 14.10 -6.31
N LYS A 5 -3.58 14.67 -5.11
CA LYS A 5 -2.97 15.98 -4.88
C LYS A 5 -1.45 15.94 -4.79
N ASP A 6 -0.84 14.77 -4.65
CA ASP A 6 0.61 14.64 -4.51
C ASP A 6 1.33 14.69 -5.86
N ASP A 7 2.59 15.08 -5.85
CA ASP A 7 3.49 15.06 -7.02
C ASP A 7 4.32 13.78 -7.11
N ALA A 8 4.41 13.02 -6.01
CA ALA A 8 5.15 11.77 -5.90
C ALA A 8 4.41 10.76 -5.02
N GLY A 9 4.74 9.47 -5.20
CA GLY A 9 4.28 8.44 -4.29
C GLY A 9 4.93 8.57 -2.91
N CYS A 10 4.19 8.21 -1.87
CA CYS A 10 4.70 8.10 -0.50
C CYS A 10 6.04 7.32 -0.47
N PRO A 11 7.08 7.81 0.22
CA PRO A 11 8.40 7.16 0.22
C PRO A 11 8.39 5.71 0.68
N GLY A 12 7.76 5.40 1.82
CA GLY A 12 7.65 4.02 2.31
C GLY A 12 6.92 3.08 1.35
N CYS A 13 5.91 3.58 0.65
CA CYS A 13 5.17 2.79 -0.33
C CYS A 13 5.93 2.65 -1.65
N THR A 14 6.73 3.65 -2.02
CA THR A 14 7.66 3.54 -3.14
C THR A 14 8.68 2.45 -2.86
N HIS A 15 9.29 2.46 -1.66
CA HIS A 15 10.23 1.42 -1.25
C HIS A 15 9.57 0.02 -1.23
N MET A 16 8.31 -0.08 -0.81
CA MET A 16 7.53 -1.30 -0.91
C MET A 16 7.36 -1.76 -2.37
N GLY A 17 7.04 -0.85 -3.30
CA GLY A 17 6.96 -1.14 -4.73
C GLY A 17 8.28 -1.63 -5.31
N GLU A 18 9.41 -1.06 -4.89
CA GLU A 18 10.76 -1.51 -5.26
C GLU A 18 11.11 -2.90 -4.71
N SER A 19 10.47 -3.28 -3.61
CA SER A 19 10.68 -4.57 -2.94
C SER A 19 9.87 -5.72 -3.55
N LEU A 20 8.91 -5.41 -4.44
CA LEU A 20 8.04 -6.42 -5.01
C LEU A 20 8.82 -7.42 -5.88
N PRO A 21 8.54 -8.72 -5.76
CA PRO A 21 9.23 -9.74 -6.54
C PRO A 21 8.80 -9.68 -8.00
N ASP A 22 9.51 -10.45 -8.84
CA ASP A 22 9.03 -10.73 -10.18
C ASP A 22 7.67 -11.45 -10.14
N VAL A 23 6.63 -10.73 -10.56
CA VAL A 23 5.24 -11.19 -10.53
C VAL A 23 5.00 -12.43 -11.39
N ARG A 24 5.91 -12.80 -12.30
CA ARG A 24 5.81 -14.04 -13.09
C ARG A 24 5.79 -15.28 -12.18
N HIS A 25 6.49 -15.26 -11.05
CA HIS A 25 6.45 -16.38 -10.10
C HIS A 25 5.08 -16.55 -9.46
N LEU A 26 4.42 -15.44 -9.09
CA LEU A 26 3.03 -15.48 -8.59
C LEU A 26 2.05 -15.95 -9.67
N ARG A 27 2.21 -15.45 -10.91
CA ARG A 27 1.36 -15.83 -12.04
C ARG A 27 1.47 -17.30 -12.38
N SER A 28 2.66 -17.90 -12.24
CA SER A 28 2.86 -19.35 -12.39
C SER A 28 2.04 -20.17 -11.39
N LYS A 29 1.59 -19.54 -10.29
CA LYS A 29 0.72 -20.08 -9.23
C LYS A 29 -0.67 -19.44 -9.25
N GLN A 30 -1.15 -19.04 -10.43
CA GLN A 30 -2.49 -18.49 -10.65
C GLN A 30 -2.82 -17.26 -9.80
N THR A 31 -1.80 -16.53 -9.36
CA THR A 31 -1.94 -15.34 -8.50
C THR A 31 -1.41 -14.12 -9.25
N ASN A 32 -2.23 -13.07 -9.36
CA ASN A 32 -1.79 -11.79 -9.90
C ASN A 32 -1.51 -10.80 -8.76
N LEU A 33 -0.49 -9.98 -8.95
CA LEU A 33 -0.22 -8.83 -8.09
C LEU A 33 -0.41 -7.56 -8.92
N VAL A 34 -1.14 -6.61 -8.36
CA VAL A 34 -1.39 -5.30 -8.95
C VAL A 34 -1.26 -4.24 -7.87
N ALA A 35 -0.79 -3.05 -8.25
CA ALA A 35 -0.84 -1.87 -7.41
C ALA A 35 -2.10 -1.05 -7.74
N ILE A 36 -2.59 -0.31 -6.76
CA ILE A 36 -3.72 0.60 -6.92
C ILE A 36 -3.48 1.88 -6.12
N SER A 37 -3.86 3.02 -6.66
CA SER A 37 -3.79 4.32 -5.98
C SER A 37 -4.81 5.27 -6.55
N ARG A 38 -5.23 6.27 -5.75
CA ARG A 38 -6.22 7.27 -6.20
C ARG A 38 -5.63 8.31 -7.16
N ALA A 39 -4.31 8.43 -7.28
CA ALA A 39 -3.70 9.34 -8.24
C ALA A 39 -4.22 9.11 -9.69
N PRO A 40 -4.40 10.17 -10.48
CA PRO A 40 -4.76 10.05 -11.89
C PRO A 40 -3.82 9.12 -12.66
N ILE A 41 -4.36 8.35 -13.61
CA ILE A 41 -3.60 7.34 -14.35
C ILE A 41 -2.36 7.91 -15.04
N ALA A 42 -2.44 9.15 -15.55
CA ALA A 42 -1.29 9.83 -16.16
C ALA A 42 -0.12 10.03 -15.17
N LYS A 43 -0.40 10.39 -13.91
CA LYS A 43 0.62 10.51 -12.87
C LYS A 43 1.20 9.14 -12.52
N ILE A 44 0.36 8.11 -12.41
CA ILE A 44 0.77 6.72 -12.13
C ILE A 44 1.72 6.21 -13.21
N GLU A 45 1.34 6.31 -14.48
CA GLU A 45 2.16 5.82 -15.61
C GLU A 45 3.51 6.54 -15.69
N ALA A 46 3.51 7.87 -15.48
CA ALA A 46 4.74 8.65 -15.42
C ALA A 46 5.65 8.20 -14.27
N TYR A 47 5.09 7.97 -13.08
CA TYR A 47 5.85 7.50 -11.91
C TYR A 47 6.40 6.09 -12.11
N LYS A 48 5.54 5.17 -12.57
CA LYS A 48 5.89 3.77 -12.87
C LYS A 48 7.03 3.68 -13.88
N LYS A 49 6.99 4.49 -14.94
CA LYS A 49 8.05 4.57 -15.95
C LYS A 49 9.38 5.02 -15.34
N ARG A 50 9.38 6.05 -14.49
CA ARG A 50 10.60 6.52 -13.80
C ARG A 50 11.16 5.47 -12.84
N ALA A 51 10.29 4.74 -12.16
CA ALA A 51 10.68 3.70 -11.20
C ALA A 51 11.18 2.42 -11.88
N GLY A 52 10.89 2.22 -13.18
CA GLY A 52 11.25 1.02 -13.93
C GLY A 52 10.41 -0.21 -13.55
N TRP A 53 9.23 0.01 -12.97
CA TRP A 53 8.37 -1.07 -12.48
C TRP A 53 7.57 -1.73 -13.60
N THR A 54 7.41 -3.05 -13.50
CA THR A 54 6.75 -3.88 -14.53
C THR A 54 5.39 -4.43 -14.11
N PHE A 55 5.04 -4.34 -12.82
CA PHE A 55 3.72 -4.77 -12.34
C PHE A 55 2.61 -3.82 -12.82
N PRO A 56 1.36 -4.32 -13.00
CA PRO A 56 0.22 -3.46 -13.29
C PRO A 56 -0.05 -2.48 -12.15
N TRP A 57 -0.35 -1.21 -12.46
CA TRP A 57 -0.73 -0.20 -11.48
C TRP A 57 -1.93 0.57 -12.00
N TYR A 58 -3.06 0.47 -11.31
CA TYR A 58 -4.33 1.07 -11.71
C TYR A 58 -4.66 2.31 -10.88
N SER A 59 -5.45 3.20 -11.47
CA SER A 59 -6.07 4.31 -10.76
C SER A 59 -7.44 3.91 -10.22
N SER A 60 -7.71 4.29 -8.96
CA SER A 60 -9.03 4.25 -8.34
C SER A 60 -9.61 5.64 -8.08
N GLY A 61 -9.02 6.69 -8.68
CA GLY A 61 -9.38 8.08 -8.38
C GLY A 61 -10.83 8.45 -8.71
N GLU A 62 -11.47 7.71 -9.61
CA GLU A 62 -12.86 7.90 -10.05
C GLU A 62 -13.79 6.80 -9.51
N SER A 63 -13.35 6.02 -8.52
CA SER A 63 -14.14 4.94 -7.94
C SER A 63 -14.08 4.91 -6.42
N ASP A 64 -14.95 4.08 -5.86
CA ASP A 64 -15.13 3.94 -4.43
C ASP A 64 -14.20 2.88 -3.81
N PHE A 65 -13.44 2.18 -4.66
CA PHE A 65 -12.64 1.01 -4.29
C PHE A 65 -11.80 1.21 -3.03
N ASN A 66 -11.05 2.31 -2.93
CA ASN A 66 -10.19 2.52 -1.76
C ASN A 66 -10.99 2.73 -0.46
N TYR A 67 -12.19 3.29 -0.55
CA TYR A 67 -13.06 3.51 0.59
C TYR A 67 -13.75 2.21 1.00
N ASP A 68 -14.23 1.41 0.03
CA ASP A 68 -14.85 0.10 0.26
C ASP A 68 -13.93 -0.88 1.00
N PHE A 69 -12.61 -0.72 0.85
CA PHE A 69 -11.59 -1.54 1.52
C PHE A 69 -10.82 -0.79 2.62
N HIS A 70 -11.33 0.35 3.08
CA HIS A 70 -10.77 1.17 4.16
C HIS A 70 -9.27 1.52 3.99
N ALA A 71 -8.82 1.61 2.73
CA ALA A 71 -7.48 2.07 2.35
C ALA A 71 -7.38 3.60 2.19
N THR A 72 -8.51 4.30 2.36
CA THR A 72 -8.59 5.76 2.51
C THR A 72 -9.39 6.07 3.76
N LEU A 73 -8.77 6.78 4.71
CA LEU A 73 -9.39 7.15 5.97
C LEU A 73 -10.09 8.50 5.83
N ASP A 74 -11.42 8.45 5.77
CA ASP A 74 -12.31 9.59 5.60
C ASP A 74 -13.61 9.34 6.39
N GLU A 75 -13.67 9.90 7.60
CA GLU A 75 -14.80 9.73 8.53
C GLU A 75 -16.10 10.33 8.00
N GLU A 76 -16.04 11.27 7.06
CA GLU A 76 -17.24 11.83 6.43
C GLU A 76 -17.93 10.80 5.51
N ARG A 77 -17.21 9.74 5.14
CA ARG A 77 -17.65 8.76 4.15
C ARG A 77 -17.84 7.36 4.71
N CYS A 78 -16.94 6.88 5.57
CA CYS A 78 -17.06 5.58 6.23
C CYS A 78 -16.40 5.62 7.62
N PRO A 79 -16.87 4.81 8.59
CA PRO A 79 -16.13 4.60 9.83
C PRO A 79 -14.68 4.19 9.54
N LYS A 80 -13.73 4.69 10.34
CA LYS A 80 -12.34 4.24 10.25
C LYS A 80 -12.28 2.79 10.71
N GLU A 81 -11.92 1.89 9.80
CA GLU A 81 -11.62 0.50 10.15
C GLU A 81 -10.14 0.20 9.98
N TYR A 82 -9.62 -0.68 10.83
CA TYR A 82 -8.25 -1.14 10.77
C TYR A 82 -8.16 -2.61 11.13
N ASN A 83 -7.66 -3.43 10.19
CA ASN A 83 -7.58 -4.88 10.33
C ASN A 83 -8.90 -5.50 10.84
N PHE A 84 -10.03 -5.13 10.21
CA PHE A 84 -11.38 -5.65 10.50
C PHE A 84 -11.95 -5.27 11.88
N ALA A 85 -11.41 -4.20 12.49
CA ALA A 85 -11.96 -3.62 13.70
C ALA A 85 -12.20 -2.12 13.50
N GLU A 86 -13.32 -1.63 14.03
CA GLU A 86 -13.57 -0.20 14.14
C GLU A 86 -12.46 0.47 14.97
N LEU A 87 -11.86 1.53 14.43
CA LEU A 87 -10.92 2.37 15.14
C LEU A 87 -11.68 3.41 15.94
N LYS A 88 -11.62 3.28 17.27
CA LYS A 88 -12.12 4.30 18.17
C LYS A 88 -11.10 5.42 18.33
N GLN A 89 -11.60 6.61 18.64
CA GLN A 89 -10.79 7.83 18.74
C GLN A 89 -9.67 7.74 19.80
N ASP A 90 -9.82 6.87 20.80
CA ASP A 90 -8.89 6.62 21.91
C ASP A 90 -7.96 5.41 21.69
N ASP A 91 -7.99 4.80 20.50
CA ASP A 91 -7.20 3.61 20.22
C ASP A 91 -5.70 3.93 20.11
N ALA A 92 -4.92 3.49 21.09
CA ALA A 92 -3.47 3.71 21.14
C ALA A 92 -2.69 3.12 19.95
N ARG A 93 -3.29 2.22 19.16
CA ARG A 93 -2.70 1.68 17.92
C ARG A 93 -2.72 2.70 16.79
N PHE A 94 -3.49 3.78 16.95
CA PHE A 94 -3.76 4.77 15.92
C PHE A 94 -3.42 6.18 16.42
N LYS A 95 -2.78 6.98 15.57
CA LYS A 95 -2.63 8.41 15.85
C LYS A 95 -3.91 9.11 15.40
N PRO A 96 -4.57 9.92 16.26
CA PRO A 96 -5.88 10.54 15.96
C PRO A 96 -5.92 11.30 14.62
N ASP A 97 -4.77 11.83 14.20
CA ASP A 97 -4.63 12.74 13.07
C ASP A 97 -4.46 12.02 11.71
N PHE A 98 -4.46 10.68 11.68
CA PHE A 98 -4.34 9.94 10.43
C PHE A 98 -5.58 10.12 9.55
N LYS A 99 -5.38 10.79 8.40
CA LYS A 99 -6.39 11.03 7.36
C LYS A 99 -5.81 10.71 5.98
N GLY A 100 -6.67 10.35 5.05
CA GLY A 100 -6.28 10.11 3.66
C GLY A 100 -5.79 8.69 3.39
N ASP A 101 -4.97 8.55 2.35
CA ASP A 101 -4.59 7.23 1.84
C ASP A 101 -3.58 6.51 2.72
N VAL A 102 -3.92 5.30 3.13
CA VAL A 102 -3.06 4.42 3.92
C VAL A 102 -2.62 3.21 3.09
N PRO A 103 -1.37 2.74 3.25
CA PRO A 103 -0.93 1.53 2.57
C PRO A 103 -1.67 0.30 3.10
N GLY A 104 -2.00 -0.61 2.19
CA GLY A 104 -2.56 -1.91 2.54
C GLY A 104 -2.37 -2.94 1.43
N PHE A 105 -2.52 -4.19 1.81
CA PHE A 105 -2.64 -5.33 0.91
C PHE A 105 -4.00 -5.95 1.09
N SER A 106 -4.66 -6.24 -0.03
CA SER A 106 -5.91 -6.99 -0.04
C SER A 106 -5.75 -8.20 -0.96
N VAL A 107 -6.35 -9.32 -0.59
CA VAL A 107 -6.42 -10.52 -1.44
C VAL A 107 -7.85 -10.75 -1.86
N PHE A 108 -8.02 -10.94 -3.16
CA PHE A 108 -9.30 -11.23 -3.77
C PHE A 108 -9.24 -12.60 -4.43
N LEU A 109 -10.26 -13.41 -4.19
CA LEU A 109 -10.46 -14.70 -4.86
C LEU A 109 -11.62 -14.56 -5.83
N LYS A 110 -11.38 -14.88 -7.10
CA LYS A 110 -12.47 -15.05 -8.06
C LYS A 110 -12.82 -16.54 -8.14
N GLN A 111 -14.05 -16.89 -7.79
CA GLN A 111 -14.54 -18.27 -7.84
C GLN A 111 -16.00 -18.26 -8.31
N ASP A 112 -16.33 -19.12 -9.28
CA ASP A 112 -17.69 -19.29 -9.82
C ASP A 112 -18.35 -18.00 -10.33
N GLY A 113 -17.54 -17.06 -10.82
CA GLY A 113 -17.99 -15.75 -11.32
C GLY A 113 -18.00 -14.66 -10.25
N GLU A 114 -18.01 -15.03 -8.97
CA GLU A 114 -18.04 -14.14 -7.82
C GLU A 114 -16.64 -13.71 -7.39
N ILE A 115 -16.55 -12.54 -6.71
CA ILE A 115 -15.32 -12.00 -6.14
C ILE A 115 -15.46 -11.96 -4.62
N TYR A 116 -14.54 -12.63 -3.93
CA TYR A 116 -14.46 -12.67 -2.48
C TYR A 116 -13.26 -11.87 -2.00
N HIS A 117 -13.46 -11.00 -1.02
CA HIS A 117 -12.39 -10.36 -0.28
C HIS A 117 -11.99 -11.28 0.89
N THR A 118 -10.82 -11.91 0.79
CA THR A 118 -10.42 -13.00 1.71
C THR A 118 -9.39 -12.57 2.74
N TYR A 119 -8.73 -11.45 2.52
CA TYR A 119 -7.69 -10.94 3.41
C TYR A 119 -7.44 -9.46 3.17
N SER A 120 -7.15 -8.73 4.25
CA SER A 120 -6.51 -7.44 4.20
C SER A 120 -5.53 -7.27 5.35
N THR A 121 -4.50 -6.47 5.10
CA THR A 121 -3.66 -5.93 6.15
C THR A 121 -3.19 -4.53 5.77
N PHE A 122 -2.94 -3.70 6.77
CA PHE A 122 -2.65 -2.28 6.57
C PHE A 122 -1.37 -1.88 7.31
N MET A 123 -0.80 -0.75 6.92
CA MET A 123 0.37 -0.14 7.59
C MET A 123 1.52 -1.14 7.78
N ARG A 124 1.87 -1.47 9.03
CA ARG A 124 2.96 -2.39 9.35
C ARG A 124 2.72 -3.83 8.86
N GLY A 125 1.47 -4.19 8.55
CA GLY A 125 1.15 -5.45 7.90
C GLY A 125 1.85 -5.64 6.55
N GLY A 126 2.10 -4.54 5.84
CA GLY A 126 2.80 -4.54 4.55
C GLY A 126 4.32 -4.76 4.65
N GLU A 127 4.92 -4.67 5.85
CA GLU A 127 6.37 -4.85 6.03
C GLU A 127 6.84 -6.26 5.60
N LYS A 128 5.91 -7.24 5.57
CA LYS A 128 6.19 -8.63 5.14
C LYS A 128 6.74 -8.74 3.72
N VAL A 129 6.49 -7.75 2.87
CA VAL A 129 7.01 -7.73 1.48
C VAL A 129 8.18 -6.76 1.31
N GLN A 130 8.75 -6.24 2.40
CA GLN A 130 9.88 -5.31 2.40
C GLN A 130 11.11 -6.01 2.99
N PRO A 131 11.90 -6.75 2.18
CA PRO A 131 13.02 -7.55 2.67
C PRO A 131 14.09 -6.69 3.34
N THR A 132 14.24 -5.41 2.96
CA THR A 132 15.14 -4.46 3.63
C THR A 132 14.86 -4.37 5.13
N LEU A 133 13.60 -4.28 5.55
CA LEU A 133 13.24 -4.21 6.96
C LEU A 133 13.63 -5.50 7.70
N THR A 134 13.34 -6.65 7.08
CA THR A 134 13.71 -7.96 7.62
C THR A 134 15.22 -8.13 7.75
N LEU A 135 15.99 -7.67 6.75
CA LEU A 135 17.45 -7.72 6.79
C LEU A 135 18.02 -6.81 7.88
N LEU A 136 17.46 -5.60 8.06
CA LEU A 136 17.88 -4.69 9.11
C LEU A 136 17.61 -5.24 10.52
N ASP A 137 16.50 -5.96 10.72
CA ASP A 137 16.17 -6.64 11.97
C ASP A 137 17.22 -7.69 12.39
N MET A 138 17.95 -8.24 11.42
CA MET A 138 19.02 -9.21 11.66
C MET A 138 20.35 -8.55 12.04
N THR A 139 20.44 -7.21 12.04
CA THR A 139 21.68 -6.48 12.33
C THR A 139 21.69 -5.89 13.74
N PRO A 140 22.87 -5.70 14.37
CA PRO A 140 22.97 -5.09 15.69
C PRO A 140 22.44 -3.65 15.79
N LEU A 141 22.40 -2.94 14.65
CA LEU A 141 21.92 -1.55 14.60
C LEU A 141 20.39 -1.47 14.43
N GLY A 142 19.73 -2.59 14.12
CA GLY A 142 18.30 -2.63 13.83
C GLY A 142 17.91 -1.72 12.66
N ARG A 143 16.62 -1.35 12.63
CA ARG A 143 16.02 -0.60 11.51
C ARG A 143 16.45 0.86 11.40
N ARG A 144 16.75 1.53 12.52
CA ARG A 144 17.09 2.97 12.60
C ARG A 144 16.11 3.90 11.85
N LEU A 145 14.80 3.69 12.01
CA LEU A 145 13.74 4.48 11.37
C LEU A 145 13.02 5.38 12.37
N VAL A 146 12.69 6.61 11.96
CA VAL A 146 11.81 7.53 12.70
C VAL A 146 10.32 7.22 12.43
N SER A 147 10.00 6.68 11.25
CA SER A 147 8.65 6.24 10.88
C SER A 147 8.70 5.05 9.90
N PRO A 148 7.60 4.28 9.71
CA PRO A 148 7.58 3.19 8.73
C PRO A 148 7.88 3.62 7.28
N GLY A 149 7.76 4.90 6.97
CA GLY A 149 8.07 5.47 5.65
C GLY A 149 9.38 6.24 5.58
N ASP A 150 10.26 6.13 6.59
CA ASP A 150 11.55 6.81 6.67
C ASP A 150 12.59 6.19 5.73
N PHE A 151 12.29 6.28 4.44
CA PHE A 151 13.12 5.82 3.33
C PHE A 151 13.28 6.96 2.34
N LYS A 152 14.48 7.04 1.74
CA LYS A 152 14.75 7.93 0.62
C LYS A 152 14.08 7.41 -0.64
N LEU A 153 13.58 8.30 -1.48
CA LEU A 153 13.25 7.97 -2.85
C LEU A 153 14.53 7.67 -3.65
N ARG A 154 14.40 6.88 -4.72
CA ARG A 154 15.54 6.45 -5.54
C ARG A 154 16.43 7.59 -6.04
N ASN A 155 15.86 8.76 -6.32
CA ASN A 155 16.57 9.95 -6.80
C ASN A 155 17.21 10.81 -5.68
N GLU A 156 17.10 10.39 -4.42
CA GLU A 156 17.65 11.09 -3.24
C GLU A 156 18.87 10.37 -2.64
N TYR A 157 19.29 9.25 -3.25
CA TYR A 157 20.56 8.57 -3.00
C TYR A 157 21.68 9.21 -3.82
#